data_AF-A0A1G9DSC0-F1
#
_entry.id   AF-A0A1G9DSC0-F1
#
_cell.length_a   1.000
_cell.length_b   1.000
_cell.length_c   1.000
_cell.angle_alpha   90.00
_cell.angle_beta   90.00
_cell.angle_gamma   90.00
#
_symmetry.space_group_name_H-M   'P 1'
#
loop_
_entity.id
_entity.type
_entity.pdbx_description
1 polymer ?
#
loop_
_entity_poly.entity_id
_entity_poly.type
_entity_poly.pdbx_seq_one_letter_code
_entity_poly.pdbx_strand_id
1 'polypeptide(L)'
;MKVKQTVTFNLLLIFILLLSACGNRLAEETEEYQQQMDDIYTINNELTNHLDNIDSDKIQNHISDLDTDFESDELEEMISKLEGEILPLAESLNTKVDEMEVTNEDIEDHHNTFVESAQVKYDFAEQLSDYLSTYQNSVQASERLIDLSQSFMDNQKERDDIIENASDSKAEEEINTLIDQLNSNSEELDEASKILEGDESIESKQEQIDDVLLPMLDEHVDSLNQINLSTQQANRVRSVSLEMYYGYISYYEERKNTMSYNEKLQNVQLQNILSLQESYQRLDEDYTKELEELKSGE
;
A
#
# COMPACT_ATOMS: atom_id res chain seq x y z
N MET A 1 -35.60 -63.65 31.15
CA MET A 1 -35.28 -63.04 29.83
C MET A 1 -36.14 -61.81 29.50
N LYS A 2 -37.47 -61.85 29.66
CA LYS A 2 -38.35 -60.71 29.32
C LYS A 2 -38.02 -59.40 30.06
N VAL A 3 -37.75 -59.42 31.37
CA VAL A 3 -37.44 -58.20 32.16
C VAL A 3 -36.14 -57.50 31.73
N LYS A 4 -35.10 -58.24 31.33
CA LYS A 4 -33.84 -57.64 30.83
C LYS A 4 -34.03 -56.95 29.46
N GLN A 5 -34.89 -57.49 28.59
CA GLN A 5 -35.22 -56.89 27.28
C GLN A 5 -36.07 -55.63 27.41
N THR A 6 -36.99 -55.57 28.39
CA THR A 6 -37.84 -54.38 28.62
C THR A 6 -37.06 -53.22 29.26
N VAL A 7 -36.04 -53.53 30.07
CA VAL A 7 -35.16 -52.51 30.68
C VAL A 7 -34.20 -51.90 29.65
N THR A 8 -33.59 -52.70 28.77
CA THR A 8 -32.76 -52.17 27.67
C THR A 8 -33.55 -51.38 26.64
N PHE A 9 -34.79 -51.76 26.34
CA PHE A 9 -35.66 -51.00 25.43
C PHE A 9 -36.07 -49.64 26.00
N ASN A 10 -36.44 -49.58 27.29
CA ASN A 10 -36.76 -48.31 27.95
C ASN A 10 -35.54 -47.38 28.10
N LEU A 11 -34.34 -47.93 28.34
CA LEU A 11 -33.11 -47.13 28.43
C LEU A 11 -32.75 -46.50 27.08
N LEU A 12 -32.95 -47.23 25.98
CA LEU A 12 -32.69 -46.78 24.62
C LEU A 12 -33.72 -45.73 24.16
N LEU A 13 -34.97 -45.86 24.60
CA LEU A 13 -36.04 -44.87 24.36
C LEU A 13 -35.82 -43.57 25.16
N ILE A 14 -35.31 -43.65 26.39
CA ILE A 14 -34.90 -42.47 27.17
C ILE A 14 -33.69 -41.78 26.52
N PHE A 15 -32.73 -42.54 25.99
CA PHE A 15 -31.59 -41.98 25.25
C PHE A 15 -32.03 -41.26 23.96
N ILE A 16 -32.96 -41.82 23.19
CA ILE A 16 -33.52 -41.16 22.00
C ILE A 16 -34.28 -39.88 22.38
N LEU A 17 -35.06 -39.89 23.46
CA LEU A 17 -35.78 -38.69 23.94
C LEU A 17 -34.84 -37.60 24.47
N LEU A 18 -33.71 -37.97 25.09
CA LEU A 18 -32.68 -37.01 25.52
C LEU A 18 -31.95 -36.41 24.30
N LEU A 19 -31.65 -37.21 23.26
CA LEU A 19 -31.06 -36.73 22.01
C LEU A 19 -32.00 -35.77 21.27
N SER A 20 -33.30 -36.08 21.19
CA SER A 20 -34.29 -35.17 20.58
C SER A 20 -34.50 -33.88 21.37
N ALA A 21 -34.32 -33.90 22.69
CA ALA A 21 -34.42 -32.69 23.52
C ALA A 21 -33.16 -31.81 23.44
N CYS A 22 -31.97 -32.40 23.25
CA CYS A 22 -30.74 -31.64 22.98
C CYS A 22 -30.76 -30.99 21.59
N GLY A 23 -31.15 -31.71 20.54
CA GLY A 23 -31.25 -31.15 19.18
C GLY A 23 -32.26 -29.99 19.08
N ASN A 24 -33.38 -30.09 19.80
CA ASN A 24 -34.39 -29.02 19.79
C ASN A 24 -33.96 -27.77 20.59
N ARG A 25 -32.97 -27.89 21.48
CA ARG A 25 -32.39 -26.76 22.22
C ARG A 25 -31.26 -26.10 21.44
N LEU A 26 -30.39 -26.89 20.79
CA LEU A 26 -29.33 -26.36 19.92
C LEU A 26 -29.92 -25.56 18.76
N ALA A 27 -31.00 -26.04 18.14
CA ALA A 27 -31.70 -25.31 17.09
C ALA A 27 -32.28 -23.96 17.57
N GLU A 28 -32.85 -23.90 18.77
CA GLU A 28 -33.37 -22.67 19.37
C GLU A 28 -32.24 -21.67 19.69
N GLU A 29 -31.15 -22.13 20.31
CA GLU A 29 -29.96 -21.31 20.59
C GLU A 29 -29.28 -20.83 19.28
N THR A 30 -29.34 -21.63 18.20
CA THR A 30 -28.86 -21.24 16.87
C THR A 30 -29.74 -20.16 16.23
N GLU A 31 -31.07 -20.25 16.35
CA GLU A 31 -31.98 -19.21 15.88
C GLU A 31 -31.75 -17.88 16.63
N GLU A 32 -31.53 -17.93 17.94
CA GLU A 32 -31.18 -16.75 18.74
C GLU A 32 -29.83 -16.15 18.32
N TYR A 33 -28.82 -16.98 18.09
CA TYR A 33 -27.51 -16.55 17.56
C TYR A 33 -27.67 -15.83 16.22
N GLN A 34 -28.45 -16.38 15.29
CA GLN A 34 -28.67 -15.74 13.99
C GLN A 34 -29.33 -14.38 14.11
N GLN A 35 -30.32 -14.23 15.01
CA GLN A 35 -30.96 -12.94 15.27
C GLN A 35 -29.97 -11.89 15.79
N GLN A 36 -29.01 -12.29 16.62
CA GLN A 36 -27.96 -11.40 17.11
C GLN A 36 -26.99 -11.00 15.99
N MET A 37 -26.78 -11.88 15.01
CA MET A 37 -25.92 -11.65 13.86
C MET A 37 -26.57 -10.84 12.73
N ASP A 38 -27.87 -10.52 12.75
CA ASP A 38 -28.58 -9.87 11.64
C ASP A 38 -27.90 -8.57 11.14
N ASP A 39 -27.47 -7.72 12.08
CA ASP A 39 -26.74 -6.48 11.75
C ASP A 39 -25.35 -6.77 11.17
N ILE A 40 -24.66 -7.79 11.71
CA ILE A 40 -23.33 -8.23 11.26
C ILE A 40 -23.41 -8.83 9.86
N TYR A 41 -24.43 -9.64 9.56
CA TYR A 41 -24.69 -10.16 8.23
C TYR A 41 -24.98 -9.07 7.21
N THR A 42 -25.68 -8.01 7.61
CA THR A 42 -25.94 -6.88 6.73
C THR A 42 -24.63 -6.21 6.30
N ILE A 43 -23.73 -5.95 7.26
CA ILE A 43 -22.41 -5.35 6.98
C ILE A 43 -21.56 -6.30 6.14
N ASN A 44 -21.52 -7.60 6.49
CA ASN A 44 -20.75 -8.58 5.73
C ASN A 44 -21.24 -8.70 4.28
N ASN A 45 -22.56 -8.73 4.05
CA ASN A 45 -23.10 -8.77 2.69
C ASN A 45 -22.75 -7.53 1.88
N GLU A 46 -22.80 -6.34 2.50
CA GLU A 46 -22.36 -5.11 1.85
C GLU A 46 -20.87 -5.19 1.49
N LEU A 47 -20.01 -5.53 2.45
CA LEU A 47 -18.58 -5.71 2.24
C LEU A 47 -18.27 -6.73 1.14
N THR A 48 -18.85 -7.94 1.20
CA THR A 48 -18.67 -8.98 0.19
C THR A 48 -19.08 -8.49 -1.20
N ASN A 49 -20.20 -7.76 -1.33
CA ASN A 49 -20.59 -7.17 -2.61
C ASN A 49 -19.53 -6.19 -3.13
N HIS A 50 -18.90 -5.40 -2.27
CA HIS A 50 -17.82 -4.51 -2.70
C HIS A 50 -16.57 -5.30 -3.14
N LEU A 51 -16.14 -6.28 -2.33
CA LEU A 51 -14.94 -7.09 -2.58
C LEU A 51 -15.06 -7.98 -3.82
N ASP A 52 -16.22 -8.62 -4.04
CA ASP A 52 -16.44 -9.48 -5.20
C ASP A 52 -16.52 -8.70 -6.53
N ASN A 53 -16.74 -7.38 -6.46
CA ASN A 53 -16.66 -6.49 -7.62
C ASN A 53 -15.23 -6.00 -7.92
N ILE A 54 -14.24 -6.40 -7.12
CA ILE A 54 -12.82 -6.15 -7.42
C ILE A 54 -12.36 -7.19 -8.45
N ASP A 55 -12.01 -6.70 -9.64
CA ASP A 55 -11.52 -7.53 -10.74
C ASP A 55 -10.02 -7.80 -10.58
N SER A 56 -9.70 -8.86 -9.82
CA SER A 56 -8.33 -9.30 -9.55
C SER A 56 -7.52 -9.61 -10.82
N ASP A 57 -8.17 -10.15 -11.86
CA ASP A 57 -7.51 -10.43 -13.15
C ASP A 57 -7.13 -9.13 -13.85
N LYS A 58 -8.02 -8.12 -13.84
CA LYS A 58 -7.73 -6.81 -14.40
C LYS A 58 -6.57 -6.12 -13.69
N ILE A 59 -6.53 -6.17 -12.36
CA ILE A 59 -5.43 -5.64 -11.55
C ILE A 59 -4.11 -6.34 -11.91
N GLN A 60 -4.12 -7.68 -11.94
CA GLN A 60 -2.93 -8.48 -12.26
C GLN A 60 -2.40 -8.18 -13.66
N ASN A 61 -3.27 -8.11 -14.66
CA ASN A 61 -2.89 -7.83 -16.04
C ASN A 61 -2.26 -6.44 -16.18
N HIS A 62 -2.87 -5.41 -15.56
CA HIS A 62 -2.33 -4.05 -15.61
C HIS A 62 -0.92 -3.96 -15.03
N ILE A 63 -0.71 -4.54 -13.85
CA ILE A 63 0.58 -4.49 -13.15
C ILE A 63 1.64 -5.32 -13.90
N SER A 64 1.25 -6.42 -14.55
CA SER A 64 2.18 -7.35 -15.21
C SER A 64 2.59 -6.90 -16.61
N ASP A 65 1.66 -6.39 -17.42
CA ASP A 65 1.91 -6.18 -18.85
C ASP A 65 2.41 -4.76 -19.20
N LEU A 66 2.55 -3.86 -18.21
CA LEU A 66 2.71 -2.42 -18.46
C LEU A 66 1.64 -1.92 -19.46
N ASP A 67 0.48 -2.58 -19.48
CA ASP A 67 -0.55 -2.33 -20.48
C ASP A 67 -1.23 -1.00 -20.12
N THR A 68 -1.17 -0.07 -21.06
CA THR A 68 -1.48 1.36 -20.88
C THR A 68 -2.98 1.65 -20.80
N ASP A 69 -3.83 0.62 -20.83
CA ASP A 69 -5.30 0.76 -20.91
C ASP A 69 -6.00 0.82 -19.54
N PHE A 70 -5.28 0.58 -18.42
CA PHE A 70 -5.76 0.98 -17.09
C PHE A 70 -5.34 2.43 -16.88
N GLU A 71 -6.27 3.35 -17.11
CA GLU A 71 -6.00 4.78 -16.95
C GLU A 71 -5.71 5.08 -15.47
N SER A 72 -4.80 6.03 -15.18
CA SER A 72 -4.46 6.47 -13.82
C SER A 72 -5.71 6.76 -12.96
N ASP A 73 -6.76 7.27 -13.60
CA ASP A 73 -8.03 7.61 -12.96
C ASP A 73 -8.77 6.36 -12.44
N GLU A 74 -8.70 5.22 -13.13
CA GLU A 74 -9.34 3.98 -12.68
C GLU A 74 -8.63 3.38 -11.45
N LEU A 75 -7.29 3.46 -11.43
CA LEU A 75 -6.51 3.06 -10.26
C LEU A 75 -6.83 3.94 -9.05
N GLU A 76 -6.91 5.25 -9.26
CA GLU A 76 -7.23 6.22 -8.21
C GLU A 76 -8.65 6.02 -7.65
N GLU A 77 -9.63 5.74 -8.51
CA GLU A 77 -10.99 5.42 -8.09
C GLU A 77 -11.03 4.13 -7.25
N MET A 78 -10.29 3.09 -7.66
CA MET A 78 -10.20 1.83 -6.92
C MET A 78 -9.56 2.01 -5.55
N ILE A 79 -8.44 2.73 -5.46
CA ILE A 79 -7.77 3.07 -4.20
C ILE A 79 -8.73 3.84 -3.29
N SER A 80 -9.38 4.88 -3.84
CA SER A 80 -10.33 5.71 -3.08
C SER A 80 -11.50 4.90 -2.53
N LYS A 81 -12.01 3.93 -3.31
CA LYS A 81 -13.08 3.04 -2.87
C LYS A 81 -12.61 2.07 -1.79
N LEU A 82 -11.41 1.51 -1.93
CA LEU A 82 -10.81 0.65 -0.91
C LEU A 82 -10.65 1.39 0.42
N GLU A 83 -10.02 2.57 0.41
CA GLU A 83 -9.72 3.36 1.61
C GLU A 83 -10.98 4.03 2.21
N GLY A 84 -11.88 4.52 1.37
CA GLY A 84 -13.01 5.35 1.79
C GLY A 84 -14.30 4.58 2.11
N GLU A 85 -14.50 3.39 1.52
CA GLU A 85 -15.73 2.61 1.67
C GLU A 85 -15.46 1.21 2.22
N ILE A 86 -14.55 0.45 1.61
CA ILE A 86 -14.38 -0.97 1.88
C ILE A 86 -13.66 -1.22 3.21
N LEU A 87 -12.52 -0.57 3.45
CA LEU A 87 -11.74 -0.75 4.65
C LEU A 87 -12.52 -0.34 5.92
N PRO A 88 -13.23 0.81 5.97
CA PRO A 88 -14.09 1.15 7.09
C PRO A 88 -15.22 0.13 7.34
N LEU A 89 -15.78 -0.46 6.29
CA LEU A 89 -16.78 -1.53 6.44
C LEU A 89 -16.16 -2.80 7.02
N ALA A 90 -14.96 -3.18 6.59
CA ALA A 90 -14.22 -4.32 7.11
C ALA A 90 -13.82 -4.13 8.59
N GLU A 91 -13.34 -2.94 8.96
CA GLU A 91 -13.06 -2.58 10.37
C GLU A 91 -14.32 -2.68 11.25
N SER A 92 -15.44 -2.16 10.75
CA SER A 92 -16.74 -2.23 11.42
C SER A 92 -17.21 -3.67 11.60
N LEU A 93 -17.03 -4.51 10.57
CA LEU A 93 -17.36 -5.93 10.63
C LEU A 93 -16.53 -6.66 11.71
N ASN A 94 -15.20 -6.53 11.66
CA ASN A 94 -14.29 -7.13 12.63
C ASN A 94 -14.60 -6.69 14.06
N THR A 95 -14.80 -5.39 14.27
CA THR A 95 -15.14 -4.85 15.60
C THR A 95 -16.43 -5.47 16.14
N LYS A 96 -17.47 -5.56 15.32
CA LYS A 96 -18.78 -6.05 15.75
C LYS A 96 -18.81 -7.55 15.99
N VAL A 97 -18.11 -8.33 15.15
CA VAL A 97 -18.04 -9.78 15.34
C VAL A 97 -17.22 -10.11 16.59
N ASP A 98 -16.09 -9.44 16.82
CA ASP A 98 -15.23 -9.68 18.00
C ASP A 98 -15.91 -9.30 19.33
N GLU A 99 -16.82 -8.33 19.32
CA GLU A 99 -17.60 -7.92 20.50
C GLU A 99 -18.73 -8.91 20.85
N MET A 100 -19.03 -9.89 19.99
CA MET A 100 -20.12 -10.83 20.21
C MET A 100 -19.73 -11.94 21.19
N GLU A 101 -20.47 -12.07 22.29
CA GLU A 101 -20.29 -13.15 23.25
C GLU A 101 -21.14 -14.38 22.86
N VAL A 102 -20.48 -15.49 22.51
CA VAL A 102 -21.14 -16.78 22.23
C VAL A 102 -20.91 -17.74 23.40
N THR A 103 -21.99 -18.31 23.94
CA THR A 103 -21.92 -19.16 25.16
C THR A 103 -22.05 -20.66 24.92
N ASN A 104 -22.47 -21.08 23.72
CA ASN A 104 -22.60 -22.47 23.34
C ASN A 104 -21.37 -22.88 22.51
N GLU A 105 -20.67 -23.94 22.91
CA GLU A 105 -19.42 -24.41 22.30
C GLU A 105 -19.59 -24.78 20.81
N ASP A 106 -20.70 -25.43 20.44
CA ASP A 106 -20.97 -25.80 19.04
C ASP A 106 -21.23 -24.55 18.16
N ILE A 107 -21.83 -23.50 18.73
CA ILE A 107 -22.07 -22.22 18.04
C ILE A 107 -20.80 -21.36 18.04
N GLU A 108 -19.95 -21.47 19.07
CA GLU A 108 -18.68 -20.75 19.18
C GLU A 108 -17.70 -21.19 18.09
N ASP A 109 -17.56 -22.50 17.85
CA ASP A 109 -16.74 -23.02 16.76
C ASP A 109 -17.20 -22.47 15.40
N HIS A 110 -18.50 -22.45 15.15
CA HIS A 110 -19.09 -21.89 13.93
C HIS A 110 -18.91 -20.37 13.82
N HIS A 111 -19.04 -19.64 14.94
CA HIS A 111 -18.79 -18.20 15.00
C HIS A 111 -17.32 -17.87 14.68
N ASN A 112 -16.38 -18.68 15.14
CA ASN A 112 -14.96 -18.51 14.85
C ASN A 112 -14.64 -18.60 13.35
N THR A 113 -15.35 -19.45 12.59
CA THR A 113 -15.25 -19.48 11.12
C THR A 113 -15.65 -18.13 10.50
N PHE A 114 -16.68 -17.48 11.04
CA PHE A 114 -17.08 -16.14 10.58
C PHE A 114 -16.05 -15.07 10.95
N VAL A 115 -15.52 -15.09 12.18
CA VAL A 115 -14.45 -14.19 12.64
C VAL A 115 -13.23 -14.31 11.72
N GLU A 116 -12.82 -15.54 11.40
CA GLU A 116 -11.70 -15.78 10.47
C GLU A 116 -12.00 -15.20 9.08
N SER A 117 -13.21 -15.43 8.54
CA SER A 117 -13.61 -14.85 7.26
C SER A 117 -13.57 -13.32 7.27
N ALA A 118 -14.10 -12.70 8.33
CA ALA A 118 -14.10 -11.25 8.49
C ALA A 118 -12.67 -10.68 8.53
N GLN A 119 -11.76 -11.34 9.27
CA GLN A 119 -10.36 -10.96 9.32
C GLN A 119 -9.68 -11.08 7.96
N VAL A 120 -9.92 -12.18 7.22
CA VAL A 120 -9.33 -12.36 5.87
C VAL A 120 -9.86 -11.30 4.89
N LYS A 121 -11.13 -10.88 5.00
CA LYS A 121 -11.68 -9.78 4.19
C LYS A 121 -11.00 -8.44 4.50
N TYR A 122 -10.76 -8.15 5.78
CA TYR A 122 -10.00 -6.97 6.20
C TYR A 122 -8.58 -7.01 5.65
N ASP A 123 -7.87 -8.13 5.84
CA ASP A 123 -6.49 -8.32 5.38
C ASP A 123 -6.39 -8.15 3.86
N PHE A 124 -7.37 -8.68 3.11
CA PHE A 124 -7.45 -8.50 1.66
C PHE A 124 -7.61 -7.02 1.28
N ALA A 125 -8.57 -6.31 1.89
CA ALA A 125 -8.83 -4.91 1.58
C ALA A 125 -7.63 -4.01 1.94
N GLU A 126 -7.06 -4.19 3.13
CA GLU A 126 -5.92 -3.42 3.63
C GLU A 126 -4.67 -3.65 2.76
N GLN A 127 -4.29 -4.91 2.54
CA GLN A 127 -3.09 -5.22 1.77
C GLN A 127 -3.23 -4.83 0.30
N LEU A 128 -4.41 -5.00 -0.30
CA LEU A 128 -4.65 -4.56 -1.67
C LEU A 128 -4.57 -3.03 -1.78
N SER A 129 -5.16 -2.31 -0.84
CA SER A 129 -5.07 -0.84 -0.78
C SER A 129 -3.62 -0.37 -0.66
N ASP A 130 -2.85 -0.88 0.30
CA ASP A 130 -1.45 -0.48 0.48
C ASP A 130 -0.59 -0.83 -0.75
N TYR A 131 -0.83 -1.99 -1.36
CA TYR A 131 -0.14 -2.39 -2.58
C TYR A 131 -0.43 -1.44 -3.75
N LEU A 132 -1.71 -1.17 -4.03
CA LEU A 132 -2.11 -0.31 -5.15
C LEU A 132 -1.67 1.14 -4.95
N SER A 133 -1.81 1.68 -3.73
CA SER A 133 -1.30 3.00 -3.37
C SER A 133 0.22 3.07 -3.51
N THR A 134 0.96 2.03 -3.09
CA THR A 134 2.42 1.97 -3.27
C THR A 134 2.81 1.89 -4.76
N TYR A 135 2.07 1.12 -5.56
CA TYR A 135 2.28 1.03 -7.01
C TYR A 135 2.07 2.38 -7.70
N GLN A 136 0.93 3.04 -7.43
CA GLN A 136 0.63 4.36 -7.99
C GLN A 136 1.72 5.38 -7.63
N ASN A 137 2.14 5.39 -6.37
CA ASN A 137 3.21 6.28 -5.91
C ASN A 137 4.55 5.98 -6.59
N SER A 138 4.87 4.71 -6.88
CA SER A 138 6.08 4.35 -7.63
C SER A 138 6.07 4.87 -9.06
N VAL A 139 4.92 4.78 -9.75
CA VAL A 139 4.73 5.32 -11.09
C VAL A 139 4.89 6.84 -11.09
N GLN A 140 4.18 7.54 -10.20
CA GLN A 140 4.25 9.01 -10.09
C GLN A 140 5.64 9.52 -9.69
N ALA A 141 6.35 8.79 -8.82
CA ALA A 141 7.72 9.12 -8.45
C ALA A 141 8.66 9.00 -9.67
N SER A 142 8.46 7.96 -10.49
CA SER A 142 9.22 7.76 -11.72
C SER A 142 8.97 8.87 -12.75
N GLU A 143 7.71 9.29 -12.92
CA GLU A 143 7.35 10.44 -13.77
C GLU A 143 8.00 11.74 -13.28
N ARG A 144 7.95 12.00 -11.96
CA ARG A 144 8.62 13.16 -11.37
C ARG A 144 10.13 13.16 -11.60
N LEU A 145 10.79 12.01 -11.52
CA LEU A 145 12.22 11.90 -11.86
C LEU A 145 12.51 12.23 -13.33
N ILE A 146 11.62 11.87 -14.25
CA ILE A 146 11.72 12.23 -15.67
C ILE A 146 11.57 13.74 -15.84
N ASP A 147 10.56 14.34 -15.22
CA ASP A 147 10.30 15.78 -15.30
C ASP A 147 11.46 16.60 -14.72
N LEU A 148 12.01 16.18 -13.57
CA LEU A 148 13.19 16.79 -12.96
C LEU A 148 14.42 16.68 -13.87
N SER A 149 14.60 15.54 -14.53
CA SER A 149 15.70 15.36 -15.50
C SER A 149 15.54 16.28 -16.71
N GLN A 150 14.31 16.47 -17.20
CA GLN A 150 14.04 17.40 -18.31
C GLN A 150 14.28 18.86 -17.89
N SER A 151 13.80 19.26 -16.71
CA SER A 151 14.04 20.60 -16.16
C SER A 151 15.54 20.88 -15.99
N PHE A 152 16.31 19.88 -15.56
CA PHE A 152 17.77 20.00 -15.48
C PHE A 152 18.40 20.31 -16.86
N MET A 153 18.01 19.56 -17.90
CA MET A 153 18.52 19.77 -19.26
C MET A 153 18.17 21.15 -19.82
N ASP A 154 16.95 21.63 -19.56
CA ASP A 154 16.51 22.94 -20.02
C ASP A 154 17.25 24.08 -19.30
N ASN A 155 17.44 23.97 -17.98
CA ASN A 155 18.22 24.93 -17.20
C ASN A 155 19.70 24.92 -17.58
N GLN A 156 20.28 23.74 -17.80
CA GLN A 156 21.65 23.62 -18.29
C GLN A 156 21.84 24.36 -19.61
N LYS A 157 20.92 24.14 -20.55
CA LYS A 157 20.95 24.83 -21.84
C LYS A 157 20.82 26.34 -21.69
N GLU A 158 19.89 26.83 -20.87
CA GLU A 158 19.75 28.27 -20.64
C GLU A 158 21.03 28.86 -20.07
N ARG A 159 21.62 28.22 -19.06
CA ARG A 159 22.88 28.65 -18.44
C ARG A 159 24.00 28.73 -19.47
N ASP A 160 24.16 27.69 -20.28
CA ASP A 160 25.21 27.60 -21.29
C ASP A 160 25.02 28.69 -22.37
N ASP A 161 23.78 28.95 -22.80
CA ASP A 161 23.46 30.06 -23.71
C ASP A 161 23.85 31.43 -23.11
N ILE A 162 23.66 31.65 -21.81
CA ILE A 162 24.06 32.91 -21.15
C ILE A 162 25.57 33.04 -21.10
N ILE A 163 26.28 31.96 -20.79
CA ILE A 163 27.75 31.91 -20.72
C ILE A 163 28.35 32.22 -22.10
N GLU A 164 27.85 31.58 -23.16
CA GLU A 164 28.35 31.78 -24.53
C GLU A 164 28.14 33.21 -25.06
N ASN A 165 27.09 33.89 -24.58
CA ASN A 165 26.75 35.26 -24.99
C ASN A 165 27.33 36.34 -24.06
N ALA A 166 28.17 35.98 -23.09
CA ALA A 166 28.94 36.94 -22.31
C ALA A 166 29.94 37.66 -23.23
N SER A 167 29.90 38.99 -23.26
CA SER A 167 30.74 39.81 -24.16
C SER A 167 31.42 41.00 -23.48
N ASP A 168 31.19 41.16 -22.18
CA ASP A 168 31.86 42.15 -21.35
C ASP A 168 32.94 41.47 -20.49
N SER A 169 34.15 42.04 -20.47
CA SER A 169 35.29 41.46 -19.76
C SER A 169 35.07 41.24 -18.27
N LYS A 170 34.22 42.07 -17.62
CA LYS A 170 33.91 41.90 -16.20
C LYS A 170 32.89 40.78 -15.99
N ALA A 171 31.91 40.68 -16.89
CA ALA A 171 30.95 39.57 -16.87
C ALA A 171 31.65 38.22 -17.11
N GLU A 172 32.58 38.15 -18.05
CA GLU A 172 33.40 36.94 -18.30
C GLU A 172 34.21 36.53 -17.06
N GLU A 173 34.87 37.48 -16.38
CA GLU A 173 35.62 37.19 -15.15
C GLU A 173 34.73 36.63 -14.03
N GLU A 174 33.56 37.25 -13.80
CA GLU A 174 32.60 36.82 -12.79
C GLU A 174 31.96 35.46 -13.13
N ILE A 175 31.66 35.21 -14.41
CA ILE A 175 31.13 33.93 -14.89
C ILE A 175 32.18 32.82 -14.74
N ASN A 176 33.45 33.08 -15.06
CA ASN A 176 34.51 32.09 -14.85
C ASN A 176 34.66 31.72 -13.36
N THR A 177 34.50 32.70 -12.46
CA THR A 177 34.48 32.42 -11.00
C THR A 177 33.33 31.49 -10.62
N LEU A 178 32.15 31.67 -11.21
CA LEU A 178 31.02 30.76 -11.00
C LEU A 178 31.31 29.37 -11.58
N ILE A 179 31.86 29.29 -12.78
CA ILE A 179 32.21 28.01 -13.43
C ILE A 179 33.20 27.22 -12.57
N ASP A 180 34.23 27.86 -12.03
CA ASP A 180 35.21 27.20 -11.16
C ASP A 180 34.53 26.61 -9.90
N GLN A 181 33.62 27.37 -9.27
CA GLN A 181 32.85 26.87 -8.12
C GLN A 181 31.92 25.72 -8.51
N LEU A 182 31.21 25.84 -9.64
CA LEU A 182 30.29 24.82 -10.14
C LEU A 182 31.01 23.51 -10.48
N ASN A 183 32.20 23.59 -11.09
CA ASN A 183 33.01 22.42 -11.39
C ASN A 183 33.47 21.72 -10.11
N SER A 184 33.95 22.48 -9.11
CA SER A 184 34.33 21.92 -7.81
C SER A 184 33.14 21.21 -7.14
N ASN A 185 31.99 21.88 -7.08
CA ASN A 185 30.77 21.30 -6.53
C ASN A 185 30.33 20.05 -7.29
N SER A 186 30.43 20.05 -8.62
CA SER A 186 30.05 18.91 -9.47
C SER A 186 30.96 17.69 -9.25
N GLU A 187 32.26 17.90 -9.04
CA GLU A 187 33.20 16.83 -8.72
C GLU A 187 32.91 16.20 -7.36
N GLU A 188 32.58 17.02 -6.36
CA GLU A 188 32.17 16.54 -5.03
C GLU A 188 30.87 15.74 -5.09
N LEU A 189 29.86 16.26 -5.82
CA LEU A 189 28.57 15.60 -5.97
C LEU A 189 28.68 14.27 -6.73
N ASP A 190 29.47 14.22 -7.81
CA ASP A 190 29.73 12.98 -8.56
C ASP A 190 30.30 11.90 -7.65
N GLU A 191 31.36 12.22 -6.89
CA GLU A 191 31.98 11.26 -5.98
C GLU A 191 31.02 10.79 -4.89
N ALA A 192 30.26 11.70 -4.28
CA ALA A 192 29.31 11.35 -3.22
C ALA A 192 28.12 10.53 -3.71
N SER A 193 27.74 10.67 -4.99
CA SER A 193 26.59 9.95 -5.57
C SER A 193 26.89 8.50 -5.97
N LYS A 194 28.16 8.11 -6.09
CA LYS A 194 28.58 6.76 -6.56
C LYS A 194 28.00 5.61 -5.75
N ILE A 195 27.79 5.80 -4.45
CA ILE A 195 27.15 4.82 -3.56
C ILE A 195 25.73 4.47 -4.04
N LEU A 196 25.03 5.39 -4.70
CA LEU A 196 23.67 5.11 -5.20
C LEU A 196 23.66 4.17 -6.41
N GLU A 197 24.79 4.03 -7.11
CA GLU A 197 24.96 3.20 -8.30
C GLU A 197 25.46 1.78 -7.99
N GLY A 198 25.99 1.55 -6.78
CA GLY A 198 26.55 0.26 -6.38
C GLY A 198 25.51 -0.74 -5.85
N ASP A 199 26.01 -1.82 -5.24
CA ASP A 199 25.21 -2.94 -4.70
C ASP A 199 24.88 -2.75 -3.20
N GLU A 200 25.06 -1.54 -2.67
CA GLU A 200 24.74 -1.20 -1.29
C GLU A 200 23.25 -1.42 -0.97
N SER A 201 22.94 -1.67 0.30
CA SER A 201 21.56 -1.81 0.75
C SER A 201 20.76 -0.53 0.50
N ILE A 202 19.44 -0.68 0.33
CA ILE A 202 18.54 0.46 0.17
C ILE A 202 18.68 1.42 1.36
N GLU A 203 18.67 0.90 2.59
CA GLU A 203 18.92 1.68 3.82
C GLU A 203 20.20 2.52 3.72
N SER A 204 21.33 1.93 3.33
CA SER A 204 22.60 2.67 3.22
C SER A 204 22.55 3.75 2.12
N LYS A 205 21.82 3.52 1.03
CA LYS A 205 21.64 4.51 -0.04
C LYS A 205 20.74 5.66 0.42
N GLN A 206 19.73 5.38 1.22
CA GLN A 206 18.84 6.40 1.79
C GLN A 206 19.59 7.26 2.82
N GLU A 207 20.39 6.66 3.70
CA GLU A 207 21.27 7.38 4.62
C GLU A 207 22.26 8.27 3.86
N GLN A 208 22.87 7.77 2.77
CA GLN A 208 23.75 8.58 1.92
C GLN A 208 23.04 9.80 1.33
N ILE A 209 21.76 9.67 0.96
CA ILE A 209 20.96 10.81 0.48
C ILE A 209 20.75 11.82 1.61
N ASP A 210 20.27 11.36 2.76
CA ASP A 210 19.82 12.23 3.85
C ASP A 210 20.98 12.89 4.61
N ASP A 211 22.05 12.15 4.87
CA ASP A 211 23.15 12.60 5.74
C ASP A 211 24.31 13.23 4.96
N VAL A 212 24.40 12.99 3.65
CA VAL A 212 25.53 13.45 2.83
C VAL A 212 25.07 14.30 1.65
N LEU A 213 24.24 13.77 0.76
CA LEU A 213 23.92 14.46 -0.49
C LEU A 213 23.07 15.71 -0.28
N LEU A 214 21.99 15.63 0.52
CA LEU A 214 21.12 16.79 0.76
C LEU A 214 21.87 17.92 1.50
N PRO A 215 22.60 17.67 2.60
CA PRO A 215 23.42 18.70 3.24
C PRO A 215 24.49 19.29 2.31
N MET A 216 25.15 18.47 1.49
CA MET A 216 26.15 18.93 0.52
C MET A 216 25.53 19.88 -0.52
N LEU A 217 24.34 19.58 -1.03
CA LEU A 217 23.65 20.43 -1.99
C LEU A 217 23.24 21.77 -1.37
N ASP A 218 22.84 21.79 -0.09
CA ASP A 218 22.60 23.03 0.66
C ASP A 218 23.89 23.86 0.79
N GLU A 219 25.04 23.22 1.10
CA GLU A 219 26.34 23.88 1.14
C GLU A 219 26.75 24.44 -0.24
N HIS A 220 26.44 23.73 -1.32
CA HIS A 220 26.66 24.19 -2.70
C HIS A 220 25.80 25.42 -3.05
N VAL A 221 24.54 25.44 -2.60
CA VAL A 221 23.65 26.62 -2.72
C VAL A 221 24.23 27.82 -1.97
N ASP A 222 24.67 27.61 -0.73
CA ASP A 222 25.25 28.66 0.10
C ASP A 222 26.55 29.21 -0.51
N SER A 223 27.42 28.35 -1.04
CA SER A 223 28.68 28.78 -1.65
C SER A 223 28.45 29.68 -2.87
N LEU A 224 27.48 29.36 -3.73
CA LEU A 224 27.10 30.22 -4.85
C LEU A 224 26.51 31.57 -4.42
N ASN A 225 25.69 31.58 -3.38
CA ASN A 225 25.07 32.80 -2.86
C ASN A 225 26.10 33.77 -2.26
N GLN A 226 27.20 33.26 -1.72
CA GLN A 226 28.27 34.07 -1.14
C GLN A 226 29.21 34.72 -2.18
N ILE A 227 29.17 34.28 -3.45
CA ILE A 227 29.98 34.89 -4.51
C ILE A 227 29.49 36.32 -4.78
N ASN A 228 30.41 37.28 -4.71
CA ASN A 228 30.13 38.68 -4.97
C ASN A 228 30.12 38.95 -6.48
N LEU A 229 28.93 39.23 -7.02
CA LEU A 229 28.70 39.45 -8.46
C LEU A 229 28.12 40.84 -8.69
N SER A 230 28.68 41.58 -9.64
CA SER A 230 28.24 42.94 -9.97
C SER A 230 27.52 43.04 -11.32
N THR A 231 27.68 42.04 -12.19
CA THR A 231 27.10 42.03 -13.55
C THR A 231 25.77 41.28 -13.60
N GLN A 232 24.86 41.73 -14.47
CA GLN A 232 23.57 41.09 -14.64
C GLN A 232 23.70 39.67 -15.21
N GLN A 233 24.62 39.46 -16.16
CA GLN A 233 24.83 38.16 -16.80
C GLN A 233 25.32 37.12 -15.78
N ALA A 234 26.34 37.44 -14.97
CA ALA A 234 26.81 36.53 -13.93
C ALA A 234 25.73 36.24 -12.87
N ASN A 235 24.94 37.25 -12.50
CA ASN A 235 23.79 37.04 -11.61
C ASN A 235 22.75 36.09 -12.21
N ARG A 236 22.47 36.16 -13.53
CA ARG A 236 21.56 35.22 -14.18
C ARG A 236 22.13 33.79 -14.22
N VAL A 237 23.43 33.63 -14.53
CA VAL A 237 24.10 32.32 -14.44
C VAL A 237 23.94 31.73 -13.04
N ARG A 238 24.22 32.52 -11.98
CA ARG A 238 23.99 32.08 -10.60
C ARG A 238 22.54 31.66 -10.36
N SER A 239 21.56 32.45 -10.79
CA SER A 239 20.13 32.11 -10.60
C SER A 239 19.76 30.79 -11.25
N VAL A 240 20.15 30.58 -12.51
CA VAL A 240 19.85 29.32 -13.22
C VAL A 240 20.57 28.14 -12.56
N SER A 241 21.83 28.30 -12.14
CA SER A 241 22.55 27.26 -11.40
C SER A 241 21.89 26.93 -10.05
N LEU A 242 21.36 27.92 -9.33
CA LEU A 242 20.61 27.69 -8.09
C LEU A 242 19.31 26.92 -8.36
N GLU A 243 18.59 27.24 -9.42
CA GLU A 243 17.41 26.47 -9.86
C GLU A 243 17.78 25.00 -10.15
N MET A 244 18.96 24.75 -10.76
CA MET A 244 19.48 23.39 -10.95
C MET A 244 19.77 22.67 -9.62
N TYR A 245 20.37 23.35 -8.64
CA TYR A 245 20.62 22.75 -7.31
C TYR A 245 19.34 22.40 -6.56
N TYR A 246 18.32 23.27 -6.57
CA TYR A 246 17.01 22.93 -6.01
C TYR A 246 16.34 21.76 -6.78
N GLY A 247 16.58 21.67 -8.09
CA GLY A 247 16.23 20.51 -8.89
C GLY A 247 16.93 19.23 -8.43
N TYR A 248 18.23 19.29 -8.13
CA TYR A 248 18.98 18.14 -7.59
C TYR A 248 18.49 17.71 -6.20
N ILE A 249 18.18 18.66 -5.32
CA ILE A 249 17.59 18.36 -3.99
C ILE A 249 16.29 17.57 -4.19
N SER A 250 15.36 18.09 -5.00
CA SER A 250 14.11 17.41 -5.34
C SER A 250 14.35 16.04 -5.98
N TYR A 251 15.36 15.93 -6.85
CA TYR A 251 15.71 14.68 -7.53
C TYR A 251 16.16 13.59 -6.54
N TYR A 252 17.03 13.92 -5.59
CA TYR A 252 17.49 12.93 -4.62
C TYR A 252 16.41 12.56 -3.59
N GLU A 253 15.56 13.51 -3.19
CA GLU A 253 14.37 13.22 -2.38
C GLU A 253 13.43 12.26 -3.11
N GLU A 254 13.13 12.52 -4.38
CA GLU A 254 12.25 11.65 -5.16
C GLU A 254 12.89 10.28 -5.41
N ARG A 255 14.21 10.24 -5.68
CA ARG A 255 14.94 8.98 -5.84
C ARG A 255 14.88 8.14 -4.57
N LYS A 256 14.92 8.75 -3.39
CA LYS A 256 14.73 8.08 -2.09
C LYS A 256 13.34 7.46 -1.99
N ASN A 257 12.29 8.20 -2.37
CA ASN A 257 10.92 7.71 -2.40
C ASN A 257 10.77 6.51 -3.34
N THR A 258 11.30 6.61 -4.57
CA THR A 258 11.30 5.52 -5.54
C THR A 258 11.95 4.25 -4.99
N MET A 259 13.09 4.37 -4.30
CA MET A 259 13.72 3.21 -3.66
C MET A 259 12.81 2.56 -2.61
N SER A 260 12.14 3.37 -1.78
CA SER A 260 11.22 2.87 -0.75
C SER A 260 10.00 2.16 -1.35
N TYR A 261 9.37 2.74 -2.37
CA TYR A 261 8.22 2.11 -3.03
C TYR A 261 8.61 0.80 -3.72
N ASN A 262 9.76 0.78 -4.40
CA ASN A 262 10.26 -0.43 -5.05
C ASN A 262 10.59 -1.53 -4.03
N GLU A 263 11.18 -1.19 -2.88
CA GLU A 263 11.43 -2.15 -1.81
C GLU A 263 10.13 -2.76 -1.28
N LYS A 264 9.12 -1.93 -1.00
CA LYS A 264 7.80 -2.38 -0.55
C LYS A 264 7.15 -3.33 -1.57
N LEU A 265 7.12 -2.94 -2.85
CA LEU A 265 6.54 -3.76 -3.93
C LEU A 265 7.30 -5.07 -4.16
N GLN A 266 8.61 -5.11 -3.92
CA GLN A 266 9.39 -6.36 -4.01
C GLN A 266 9.11 -7.32 -2.85
N ASN A 267 8.82 -6.79 -1.67
CA ASN A 267 8.58 -7.58 -0.47
C ASN A 267 7.14 -8.12 -0.39
N VAL A 268 6.20 -7.52 -1.12
CA VAL A 268 4.79 -7.92 -1.15
C VAL A 268 4.45 -8.53 -2.51
N GLN A 269 4.05 -9.79 -2.53
CA GLN A 269 3.61 -10.44 -3.76
C GLN A 269 2.11 -10.23 -3.95
N LEU A 270 1.73 -9.49 -4.99
CA LEU A 270 0.33 -9.26 -5.36
C LEU A 270 -0.49 -10.56 -5.38
N GLN A 271 0.06 -11.64 -5.93
CA GLN A 271 -0.63 -12.93 -6.01
C GLN A 271 -1.04 -13.48 -4.64
N ASN A 272 -0.25 -13.23 -3.59
CA ASN A 272 -0.60 -13.65 -2.24
C ASN A 272 -1.80 -12.85 -1.72
N ILE A 273 -1.85 -11.55 -2.00
CA ILE A 273 -2.99 -10.70 -1.67
C ILE A 273 -4.23 -11.19 -2.41
N LEU A 274 -4.14 -11.37 -3.74
CA LEU A 274 -5.28 -11.81 -4.56
C LEU A 274 -5.81 -13.19 -4.14
N SER A 275 -4.95 -14.08 -3.62
CA SER A 275 -5.38 -15.39 -3.11
C SER A 275 -6.21 -15.33 -1.82
N LEU A 276 -6.19 -14.20 -1.09
CA LEU A 276 -7.07 -14.00 0.06
C LEU A 276 -8.54 -13.92 -0.36
N GLN A 277 -8.81 -13.52 -1.61
CA GLN A 277 -10.16 -13.48 -2.16
C GLN A 277 -10.82 -14.87 -2.16
N GLU A 278 -10.13 -15.85 -2.74
CA GLU A 278 -10.59 -17.25 -2.72
C GLU A 278 -10.67 -17.81 -1.29
N SER A 279 -9.80 -17.33 -0.39
CA SER A 279 -9.73 -17.80 0.99
C SER A 279 -10.97 -17.38 1.80
N TYR A 280 -11.37 -16.10 1.77
CA TYR A 280 -12.58 -15.68 2.48
C TYR A 280 -13.85 -16.25 1.85
N GLN A 281 -13.89 -16.41 0.52
CA GLN A 281 -15.04 -17.00 -0.17
C GLN A 281 -15.28 -18.43 0.30
N ARG A 282 -14.21 -19.20 0.45
CA ARG A 282 -14.29 -20.56 1.00
C ARG A 282 -14.77 -20.58 2.45
N LEU A 283 -14.27 -19.66 3.29
CA LEU A 283 -14.72 -19.56 4.68
C LEU A 283 -16.21 -19.18 4.77
N ASP A 284 -16.70 -18.30 3.89
CA ASP A 284 -18.13 -17.95 3.81
C ASP A 284 -19.01 -19.15 3.37
N GLU A 285 -18.51 -19.97 2.45
CA GLU A 285 -19.17 -21.23 2.05
C GLU A 285 -19.21 -22.24 3.19
N ASP A 286 -18.06 -22.47 3.85
CA ASP A 286 -17.93 -23.40 4.97
C ASP A 286 -18.82 -22.95 6.14
N TYR A 287 -18.83 -21.65 6.47
CA TYR A 287 -19.75 -21.05 7.44
C TYR A 287 -21.21 -21.35 7.09
N THR A 288 -21.64 -21.02 5.86
CA THR A 288 -23.05 -21.21 5.45
C THR A 288 -23.48 -22.66 5.60
N LYS A 289 -22.60 -23.61 5.26
CA LYS A 289 -22.86 -25.04 5.37
C LYS A 289 -22.95 -25.51 6.82
N GLU A 290 -22.00 -25.12 7.68
CA GLU A 290 -22.01 -25.47 9.11
C GLU A 290 -23.26 -24.93 9.81
N LEU A 291 -23.73 -23.73 9.42
CA LEU A 291 -24.96 -23.15 9.96
C LEU A 291 -26.21 -23.97 9.62
N GLU A 292 -26.25 -24.61 8.45
CA GLU A 292 -27.34 -25.52 8.07
C GLU A 292 -27.30 -26.82 8.89
N GLU A 293 -26.12 -27.33 9.20
CA GLU A 293 -25.92 -28.52 10.05
C GLU A 293 -26.35 -28.26 11.50
N LEU A 294 -25.97 -27.11 12.08
CA LEU A 294 -26.41 -26.70 13.42
C LEU A 294 -27.94 -26.58 13.54
N LYS A 295 -28.62 -26.14 12.47
CA LYS A 295 -30.09 -26.04 12.41
C LYS A 295 -30.79 -27.39 12.28
N SER A 296 -30.19 -28.35 11.57
CA SER A 296 -30.76 -29.68 11.43
C SER A 296 -30.56 -30.54 12.70
N GLY A 297 -29.63 -30.14 13.57
CA GLY A 297 -29.28 -30.86 14.79
C GLY A 297 -28.57 -32.19 14.50
N GLU A 298 -27.89 -32.28 13.35
CA GLU A 298 -27.02 -33.38 12.92
C GLU A 298 -25.56 -33.08 13.27
#